data_AF-A0A1D3RME1-F1
#
_entry.id   AF-A0A1D3RME1-F1
#
_cell.length_a   1.000
_cell.length_b   1.000
_cell.length_c   1.000
_cell.angle_alpha   90.00
_cell.angle_beta   90.00
_cell.angle_gamma   90.00
#
_symmetry.space_group_name_H-M   'P 1'
#
loop_
_entity.id
_entity.type
_entity.pdbx_description
1 polymer ?
#
loop_
_entity_poly.entity_id
_entity_poly.type
_entity_poly.pdbx_seq_one_letter_code
_entity_poly.pdbx_strand_id
1 'polypeptide(L)' 'MLNNVLHNAPHKHRLLIEEWHFPYSKQQAFFPDKGLHDDKYWPPVGRIDNVYGDRHLYCSCPSIAEYK' A
#
# COMPACT_ATOMS: atom_id res chain seq x y z
N MET A 1 -18.29 7.59 -3.65
CA MET A 1 -17.06 8.35 -3.97
C MET A 1 -15.82 7.79 -3.24
N LEU A 2 -15.61 6.46 -3.27
CA LEU A 2 -14.54 5.80 -2.49
C LEU A 2 -13.27 5.51 -3.31
N ASN A 3 -13.31 5.57 -4.63
CA ASN A 3 -12.18 5.21 -5.47
C ASN A 3 -11.36 6.44 -5.87
N ASN A 4 -10.44 6.89 -5.00
CA ASN A 4 -9.59 8.06 -5.23
C ASN A 4 -8.20 7.90 -4.58
N VAL A 5 -7.29 8.81 -4.92
CA VAL A 5 -5.88 8.76 -4.48
C VAL A 5 -5.71 8.78 -2.96
N LEU A 6 -6.55 9.50 -2.22
CA LEU A 6 -6.46 9.61 -0.76
C LEU A 6 -7.01 8.36 -0.06
N HIS A 7 -8.13 7.85 -0.55
CA HIS A 7 -8.77 6.67 0.04
C HIS A 7 -7.92 5.41 -0.18
N ASN A 8 -7.29 5.30 -1.35
CA ASN A 8 -6.50 4.13 -1.71
C ASN A 8 -5.01 4.24 -1.30
N ALA A 9 -4.59 5.35 -0.70
CA ALA A 9 -3.25 5.48 -0.14
C ALA A 9 -3.07 4.55 1.09
N PRO A 10 -1.84 4.09 1.40
CA PRO A 10 -0.61 4.27 0.61
C PRO A 10 -0.50 3.31 -0.58
N HIS A 11 0.15 3.75 -1.66
CA HIS A 11 0.40 2.92 -2.85
C HIS A 11 1.76 2.19 -2.74
N LYS A 12 1.70 0.88 -2.48
CA LYS A 12 2.88 0.01 -2.34
C LYS A 12 3.56 -0.27 -3.69
N HIS A 13 4.87 -0.55 -3.65
CA HIS A 13 5.71 -0.80 -4.83
C HIS A 13 5.18 -1.93 -5.74
N ARG A 14 4.51 -2.95 -5.20
CA ARG A 14 3.92 -4.06 -5.97
C ARG A 14 2.92 -3.59 -7.05
N LEU A 15 2.24 -2.47 -6.83
CA LEU A 15 1.30 -1.89 -7.80
C LEU A 15 1.98 -1.40 -9.09
N LEU A 16 3.32 -1.31 -9.14
CA LEU A 16 4.06 -0.99 -10.35
C LEU A 16 3.88 -2.06 -11.43
N ILE A 17 3.90 -3.33 -11.04
CA ILE A 17 3.86 -4.49 -11.94
C ILE A 17 2.45 -5.06 -12.14
N GLU A 18 1.50 -4.68 -11.28
CA GLU A 18 0.10 -5.11 -11.38
C GLU A 18 -0.67 -4.27 -12.42
N GLU A 19 -1.76 -4.87 -12.93
CA GLU A 19 -2.70 -4.19 -13.81
C GLU A 19 -3.35 -3.01 -13.08
N TRP A 20 -3.57 -1.91 -13.81
CA TRP A 20 -3.97 -0.65 -13.21
C TRP A 20 -5.46 -0.38 -13.41
N HIS A 21 -6.24 -0.62 -12.34
CA HIS A 21 -7.71 -0.48 -12.36
C HIS A 21 -8.23 0.80 -11.67
N PHE A 22 -7.33 1.72 -11.31
CA PHE A 22 -7.72 2.96 -10.63
C PHE A 22 -8.11 4.06 -11.62
N PRO A 23 -9.09 4.93 -11.28
CA PRO A 23 -9.55 6.02 -12.15
C PRO A 23 -8.62 7.24 -12.17
N TYR A 24 -7.38 7.07 -11.71
CA TYR A 24 -6.32 8.08 -11.64
C TYR A 24 -5.02 7.43 -12.11
N SER A 25 -4.02 8.19 -12.54
CA SER A 25 -2.80 7.63 -13.11
C SER A 25 -1.84 7.06 -12.06
N LYS A 26 -0.94 6.16 -12.49
CA LYS A 26 0.22 5.73 -11.67
C LYS A 26 1.07 6.92 -11.23
N GLN A 27 1.20 7.96 -12.07
CA GLN A 27 1.91 9.18 -11.71
C GLN A 27 1.24 9.93 -10.54
N GLN A 28 -0.09 10.08 -10.55
CA GLN A 28 -0.81 10.71 -9.44
C GLN A 28 -0.67 9.92 -8.13
N ALA A 29 -0.55 8.59 -8.21
CA ALA A 29 -0.36 7.73 -7.05
C ALA A 29 1.08 7.74 -6.51
N PHE A 30 2.07 7.57 -7.39
CA PHE A 30 3.46 7.38 -6.98
C PHE A 30 4.27 8.67 -6.95
N PHE A 31 3.91 9.69 -7.71
CA PHE A 31 4.67 10.94 -7.82
C PHE A 31 3.73 12.16 -7.81
N PRO A 32 2.98 12.38 -6.71
CA PRO A 32 2.06 13.52 -6.61
C PRO A 32 2.78 14.87 -6.51
N ASP A 33 4.02 14.88 -6.03
CA ASP A 33 4.89 16.06 -5.96
C ASP A 33 6.01 15.99 -7.00
N LYS A 34 6.36 17.14 -7.58
CA LYS A 34 7.36 17.27 -8.66
C LYS A 34 8.81 17.28 -8.14
N GLY A 35 9.02 17.39 -6.83
CA GLY A 35 10.35 17.51 -6.22
C GLY A 35 10.99 16.21 -5.72
N LEU A 36 10.23 15.11 -5.63
CA LEU A 36 10.62 13.88 -4.93
C LEU A 36 10.68 12.65 -5.85
N HIS A 37 11.47 12.76 -6.93
CA HIS A 37 11.59 11.69 -7.93
C HIS A 37 12.80 10.77 -7.69
N ASP A 38 13.96 11.34 -7.31
CA ASP A 38 15.22 10.58 -7.25
C ASP A 38 15.37 9.79 -5.94
N ASP A 39 14.87 10.33 -4.82
CA ASP A 39 14.89 9.68 -3.50
C ASP A 39 13.48 9.34 -3.02
N LYS A 40 12.81 8.48 -3.80
CA LYS A 40 11.42 8.07 -3.54
C LYS A 40 11.38 6.99 -2.46
N TYR A 41 10.85 7.32 -1.29
CA TYR A 41 10.45 6.30 -0.32
C TYR A 41 9.22 5.51 -0.79
N TRP A 42 9.31 4.18 -0.72
CA TRP A 42 8.25 3.26 -1.11
C TRP A 42 7.57 2.66 0.12
N PRO A 43 6.24 2.82 0.27
CA PRO A 43 5.48 2.07 1.25
C PRO A 43 5.66 0.56 1.01
N PRO A 44 6.10 -0.23 2.02
CA PRO A 44 6.29 -1.66 1.84
C PRO A 44 4.96 -2.42 1.74
N VAL A 45 3.91 -1.91 2.39
CA VAL A 45 2.57 -2.48 2.44
C VAL A 45 1.49 -1.44 2.13
N GLY A 46 0.27 -1.92 1.85
CA GLY A 46 -0.91 -1.08 1.71
C GLY A 46 -1.46 -0.61 3.06
N ARG A 47 -2.66 -0.04 3.05
CA ARG A 47 -3.35 0.37 4.28
C ARG A 47 -3.58 -0.83 5.20
N ILE A 48 -3.28 -0.66 6.48
CA ILE A 48 -3.47 -1.69 7.52
C ILE A 48 -4.96 -1.88 7.80
N ASP A 49 -5.37 -3.15 7.93
CA ASP A 49 -6.68 -3.51 8.48
C ASP A 49 -6.58 -3.62 10.01
N ASN A 50 -6.98 -2.53 10.68
CA ASN A 50 -6.93 -2.46 12.14
C ASN A 50 -7.93 -3.43 12.81
N VAL A 51 -9.14 -3.54 12.26
CA VAL A 51 -10.22 -4.35 12.87
C VAL A 51 -9.87 -5.83 12.80
N TYR A 52 -9.23 -6.28 11.71
CA TYR A 52 -8.73 -7.64 11.64
C TYR A 52 -7.70 -7.94 12.73
N GLY A 53 -6.75 -7.01 12.95
CA GLY A 53 -5.74 -7.16 14.00
C GLY A 53 -6.32 -7.22 15.41
N ASP A 54 -7.29 -6.36 15.72
CA ASP A 54 -7.96 -6.36 17.04
C ASP A 54 -8.75 -7.66 17.30
N ARG A 55 -9.26 -8.30 16.25
CA ARG A 55 -10.01 -9.57 16.33
C ARG A 55 -9.13 -10.82 16.32
N HIS A 56 -7.91 -10.73 15.79
CA HIS A 56 -6.96 -11.84 15.66
C HIS A 56 -5.62 -11.44 16.28
N LEU A 57 -5.58 -11.42 17.61
CA LEU A 57 -4.45 -10.88 18.35
C LEU A 57 -3.22 -11.81 18.27
N TYR A 58 -2.23 -11.40 17.48
CA TYR A 58 -0.90 -12.03 17.42
C TYR A 58 0.16 -11.03 17.91
N CYS A 59 0.75 -11.30 19.08
CA CYS A 59 1.76 -10.42 19.70
C CYS A 59 3.16 -11.03 19.76
N SER A 60 3.36 -12.19 19.14
CA SER A 60 4.65 -12.82 18.93
C SER A 60 4.86 -13.05 17.44
N CYS A 61 6.11 -13.23 17.01
CA CYS A 61 6.40 -13.60 15.63
C CYS A 61 5.67 -14.91 15.30
N PRO A 62 4.84 -14.95 14.23
CA PRO A 62 4.30 -16.21 13.75
C PRO A 62 5.46 -17.08 13.25
N SER A 63 5.23 -18.39 13.22
CA SER A 63 6.25 -19.34 12.77
C SER A 63 6.59 -19.10 11.30
N ILE A 64 7.84 -19.35 10.91
CA ILE A 64 8.27 -19.21 9.50
C ILE A 64 7.40 -20.06 8.56
N ALA A 65 6.88 -21.20 9.05
CA ALA A 65 6.02 -22.09 8.28
C ALA A 65 4.69 -21.45 7.88
N GLU A 66 4.19 -20.46 8.63
CA GLU A 66 2.92 -19.77 8.38
C GLU A 66 3.03 -18.65 7.31
N TYR A 67 4.25 -18.27 6.89
CA TYR A 67 4.48 -17.26 5.84
C TYR A 67 4.46 -17.84 4.41
N LYS A 68 4.11 -19.12 4.24
CA LYS A 68 4.08 -19.80 2.93
C LYS A 68 2.89 -19.40 2.07
#